data_AF-A0A358SSG9-F1
#
_entry.id   AF-A0A358SSG9-F1
#
_cell.length_a   1.000
_cell.length_b   1.000
_cell.length_c   1.000
_cell.angle_alpha   90.00
_cell.angle_beta   90.00
_cell.angle_gamma   90.00
#
_symmetry.space_group_name_H-M   'P 1'
#
loop_
_entity.id
_entity.type
_entity.pdbx_description
1 polymer ?
#
loop_
_entity_poly.entity_id
_entity_poly.type
_entity_poly.pdbx_seq_one_letter_code
_entity_poly.pdbx_strand_id
1 'polypeptide(L)'
;FMPKPLFGDNGSGMHCHQSLWKDGSPLFYDEVGYAGLSDVGRYYVGGLLKHAPSLLAFTNPTMNSYHRLVPGFEAPVNLVYSQRNRSACVRIPITGPNPKAKRLEFRVPDPSANPYLAFSAMMMAGIDGIKNKIEPPEPVDKDLYELPPDEARAIPQVPGSLERVLEHLEADQDYLLEGGVFTPDLIETWLEYKRANEIDPLRLRPHPHEFELYYDV
;
A
#
# COMPACT_ATOMS: atom_id res chain seq x y z
N PHE A 1 -13.91 -11.91 4.07
CA PHE A 1 -13.68 -10.45 3.92
C PHE A 1 -12.93 -10.20 2.62
N MET A 2 -13.53 -10.52 1.47
CA MET A 2 -12.83 -10.34 0.19
C MET A 2 -12.75 -8.85 -0.21
N PRO A 3 -11.69 -8.40 -0.90
CA PRO A 3 -11.50 -6.97 -1.22
C PRO A 3 -12.57 -6.36 -2.11
N LYS A 4 -13.07 -7.10 -3.10
CA LYS A 4 -14.07 -6.62 -4.07
C LYS A 4 -15.09 -7.73 -4.39
N PRO A 5 -16.14 -7.87 -3.57
CA PRO A 5 -17.22 -8.83 -3.82
C PRO A 5 -18.23 -8.35 -4.87
N LEU A 6 -18.38 -7.02 -5.03
CA LEU A 6 -19.41 -6.40 -5.87
C LEU A 6 -18.76 -5.48 -6.90
N PHE A 7 -19.10 -5.66 -8.17
CA PHE A 7 -18.78 -4.72 -9.23
C PHE A 7 -19.67 -3.48 -9.10
N GLY A 8 -19.09 -2.28 -9.28
CA GLY A 8 -19.83 -1.02 -9.20
C GLY A 8 -20.11 -0.47 -7.79
N ASP A 9 -19.73 -1.17 -6.73
CA ASP A 9 -19.88 -0.72 -5.33
C ASP A 9 -18.52 -0.70 -4.61
N ASN A 10 -18.44 -0.09 -3.43
CA ASN A 10 -17.20 0.03 -2.65
C ASN A 10 -16.61 -1.34 -2.27
N GLY A 11 -15.27 -1.40 -2.24
CA GLY A 11 -14.53 -2.56 -1.76
C GLY A 11 -14.36 -2.58 -0.24
N SER A 12 -13.86 -3.69 0.29
CA SER A 12 -13.42 -3.82 1.69
C SER A 12 -11.92 -3.53 1.81
N GLY A 13 -11.55 -2.48 2.54
CA GLY A 13 -10.16 -2.17 2.88
C GLY A 13 -9.80 -2.54 4.32
N MET A 14 -8.50 -2.63 4.59
CA MET A 14 -7.93 -2.80 5.93
C MET A 14 -6.99 -1.62 6.19
N HIS A 15 -7.54 -0.48 6.61
CA HIS A 15 -6.69 0.68 6.88
C HIS A 15 -5.84 0.46 8.14
N CYS A 16 -4.52 0.56 7.98
CA CYS A 16 -3.57 0.28 9.05
C CYS A 16 -3.00 1.59 9.61
N HIS A 17 -3.48 1.96 10.81
CA HIS A 17 -2.92 3.06 11.57
C HIS A 17 -1.63 2.64 12.27
N GLN A 18 -0.55 3.41 12.08
CA GLN A 18 0.79 3.04 12.56
C GLN A 18 1.45 4.23 13.27
N SER A 19 2.13 3.94 14.38
CA SER A 19 2.95 4.90 15.14
C SER A 19 4.05 4.16 15.89
N LEU A 20 5.26 4.73 15.93
CA LEU A 20 6.35 4.22 16.75
C LEU A 20 6.42 4.93 18.09
N TRP A 21 6.79 4.18 19.12
CA TRP A 21 6.98 4.64 20.49
C TRP A 21 8.30 4.09 21.02
N LYS A 22 8.97 4.87 21.86
CA LYS A 22 10.19 4.45 22.54
C LYS A 22 10.18 5.00 23.96
N ASP A 23 10.51 4.14 24.93
CA ASP A 23 10.58 4.51 26.35
C ASP A 23 9.29 5.21 26.85
N GLY A 24 8.13 4.76 26.37
CA GLY A 24 6.82 5.30 26.73
C GLY A 24 6.45 6.63 26.04
N SER A 25 7.28 7.15 25.13
CA SER A 25 7.06 8.41 24.41
C SER A 25 6.75 8.19 22.93
N PRO A 26 5.79 8.93 22.33
CA PRO A 26 5.45 8.84 20.91
C PRO A 26 6.55 9.48 20.05
N LEU A 27 6.87 8.88 18.90
CA LEU A 27 7.95 9.34 18.03
C LEU A 27 7.48 10.08 16.77
N PHE A 28 6.19 10.07 16.45
CA PHE A 28 5.69 10.55 15.15
C PHE A 28 5.25 12.01 15.15
N TYR A 29 5.18 12.69 16.30
CA TYR A 29 4.68 14.06 16.41
C TYR A 29 5.80 15.08 16.39
N ASP A 30 5.60 16.13 15.60
CA ASP A 30 6.33 17.38 15.65
C ASP A 30 5.39 18.52 15.24
N GLU A 31 5.38 19.62 15.98
CA GLU A 31 4.47 20.75 15.74
C GLU A 31 4.79 21.50 14.44
N VAL A 32 6.06 21.54 14.02
CA VAL A 32 6.48 22.28 12.81
C VAL A 32 6.35 21.46 11.53
N GLY A 33 6.25 20.14 11.64
CA GLY A 33 6.19 19.24 10.50
C GLY A 33 4.84 19.31 9.78
N TYR A 34 4.84 19.04 8.47
CA TYR A 34 3.61 18.92 7.70
C TYR A 34 2.64 17.93 8.39
N ALA A 35 1.37 18.33 8.52
CA ALA A 35 0.34 17.59 9.23
C ALA A 35 0.69 17.20 10.68
N GLY A 36 1.65 17.89 11.31
CA GLY A 36 2.14 17.60 12.66
C GLY A 36 3.01 16.33 12.74
N LEU A 37 3.69 15.98 11.65
CA LEU A 37 4.49 14.77 11.51
C LEU A 37 5.98 15.08 11.69
N SER A 38 6.63 14.41 12.65
CA SER A 38 8.09 14.46 12.83
C SER A 38 8.86 13.94 11.62
N ASP A 39 10.16 14.21 11.55
CA ASP A 39 11.08 13.59 10.59
C ASP A 39 11.02 12.05 10.63
N VAL A 40 10.97 11.44 11.82
CA VAL A 40 10.84 9.97 11.96
C VAL A 40 9.56 9.47 11.29
N GLY A 41 8.44 10.15 11.55
CA GLY A 41 7.17 9.84 10.90
C GLY A 41 7.22 10.05 9.39
N ARG A 42 7.84 11.14 8.92
CA ARG A 42 7.98 11.47 7.49
C ARG A 42 8.81 10.43 6.75
N TYR A 43 9.95 10.03 7.30
CA TYR A 43 10.80 8.99 6.72
C TYR A 43 10.14 7.62 6.73
N TYR A 44 9.34 7.30 7.76
CA TYR A 44 8.54 6.07 7.77
C TYR A 44 7.53 6.06 6.60
N VAL A 45 6.86 7.18 6.34
CA VAL A 45 5.99 7.35 5.18
C VAL A 45 6.77 7.18 3.87
N GLY A 46 7.96 7.78 3.76
CA GLY A 46 8.83 7.63 2.60
C GLY A 46 9.20 6.17 2.32
N GLY A 47 9.52 5.40 3.35
CA GLY A 47 9.75 3.95 3.24
C GLY A 47 8.53 3.18 2.75
N LEU A 48 7.34 3.43 3.34
CA LEU A 48 6.09 2.81 2.89
C LEU A 48 5.78 3.11 1.42
N LEU A 49 5.95 4.36 0.97
CA LEU A 49 5.66 4.75 -0.40
C LEU A 49 6.70 4.22 -1.39
N LYS A 50 7.98 4.22 -1.02
CA LYS A 50 9.07 3.68 -1.85
C LYS A 50 8.90 2.18 -2.10
N HIS A 51 8.61 1.43 -1.04
CA HIS A 51 8.47 -0.03 -1.11
C HIS A 51 7.06 -0.50 -1.44
N ALA A 52 6.08 0.40 -1.60
CA ALA A 52 4.72 0.02 -1.95
C ALA A 52 4.64 -1.01 -3.11
N PRO A 53 5.38 -0.87 -4.24
CA PRO A 53 5.30 -1.84 -5.32
C PRO A 53 5.59 -3.30 -4.92
N SER A 54 6.54 -3.55 -4.01
CA SER A 54 6.86 -4.88 -3.48
C SER A 54 6.03 -5.24 -2.23
N LEU A 55 5.80 -4.27 -1.35
CA LEU A 55 5.04 -4.40 -0.10
C LEU A 55 3.60 -4.90 -0.34
N LEU A 56 2.98 -4.49 -1.45
CA LEU A 56 1.65 -4.94 -1.84
C LEU A 56 1.55 -6.45 -1.98
N ALA A 57 2.66 -7.16 -2.17
CA ALA A 57 2.68 -8.62 -2.25
C ALA A 57 2.20 -9.26 -0.94
N PHE A 58 2.33 -8.55 0.18
CA PHE A 58 1.89 -9.00 1.50
C PHE A 58 0.65 -8.26 1.99
N THR A 59 0.44 -6.99 1.61
CA THR A 59 -0.71 -6.19 2.07
C THR A 59 -1.95 -6.32 1.18
N ASN A 60 -1.78 -6.70 -0.08
CA ASN A 60 -2.82 -6.85 -1.10
C ASN A 60 -2.59 -8.14 -1.91
N PRO A 61 -2.59 -9.31 -1.26
CA PRO A 61 -1.89 -10.47 -1.78
C PRO A 61 -2.75 -11.39 -2.65
N THR A 62 -3.89 -10.93 -3.15
CA THR A 62 -4.80 -11.77 -3.94
C THR A 62 -5.15 -11.12 -5.27
N MET A 63 -5.55 -11.91 -6.25
CA MET A 63 -6.07 -11.37 -7.51
C MET A 63 -7.25 -10.41 -7.29
N ASN A 64 -8.11 -10.70 -6.30
CA ASN A 64 -9.27 -9.87 -5.98
C ASN A 64 -8.90 -8.51 -5.37
N SER A 65 -7.72 -8.38 -4.75
CA SER A 65 -7.19 -7.10 -4.26
C SER A 65 -7.11 -6.05 -5.37
N TYR A 66 -6.74 -6.46 -6.58
CA TYR A 66 -6.55 -5.56 -7.72
C TYR A 66 -7.84 -5.24 -8.46
N HIS A 67 -8.96 -5.88 -8.11
CA HIS A 67 -10.29 -5.39 -8.46
C HIS A 67 -10.79 -4.30 -7.50
N ARG A 68 -10.21 -4.20 -6.29
CA ARG A 68 -10.43 -3.06 -5.38
C ARG A 68 -9.54 -1.88 -5.77
N LEU A 69 -8.25 -2.11 -6.04
CA LEU A 69 -7.26 -1.07 -6.36
C LEU A 69 -7.40 -0.56 -7.80
N VAL A 70 -8.56 -0.01 -8.13
CA VAL A 70 -8.86 0.64 -9.42
C VAL A 70 -9.30 2.09 -9.19
N PRO A 71 -9.02 3.01 -10.13
CA PRO A 71 -9.53 4.39 -10.04
C PRO A 71 -11.07 4.43 -9.89
N GLY A 72 -11.58 5.37 -9.07
CA GLY A 72 -13.01 5.72 -9.04
C GLY A 72 -13.83 5.27 -7.81
N PHE A 73 -13.29 4.46 -6.88
CA PHE A 73 -14.04 3.93 -5.71
C PHE A 73 -13.36 4.20 -4.35
N GLU A 74 -12.79 5.39 -4.14
CA GLU A 74 -11.99 5.71 -2.93
C GLU A 74 -10.78 4.77 -2.68
N ALA A 75 -10.41 3.95 -3.68
CA ALA A 75 -9.30 3.03 -3.56
C ALA A 75 -7.97 3.79 -3.75
N PRO A 76 -7.03 3.68 -2.80
CA PRO A 76 -5.84 4.51 -2.78
C PRO A 76 -4.76 3.90 -3.68
N VAL A 77 -4.75 4.31 -4.95
CA VAL A 77 -3.75 3.85 -5.93
C VAL A 77 -2.58 4.80 -6.10
N ASN A 78 -2.71 6.04 -5.64
CA ASN A 78 -1.72 7.10 -5.84
C ASN A 78 -0.67 7.07 -4.73
N LEU A 79 0.61 6.90 -5.09
CA LEU A 79 1.77 6.82 -4.18
C LEU A 79 2.15 8.18 -3.61
N VAL A 80 1.20 8.80 -2.91
CA VAL A 80 1.33 10.09 -2.24
C VAL A 80 0.84 9.96 -0.80
N TYR A 81 1.17 10.98 -0.01
CA TYR A 81 0.60 11.16 1.31
C TYR A 81 -0.10 12.53 1.44
N SER A 82 -1.11 12.60 2.32
CA SER A 82 -1.88 13.82 2.59
C SER A 82 -2.59 13.76 3.94
N GLN A 83 -2.87 14.92 4.54
CA GLN A 83 -3.61 15.03 5.79
C GLN A 83 -5.11 14.71 5.66
N ARG A 84 -5.73 14.99 4.51
CA ARG A 84 -7.19 14.84 4.33
C ARG A 84 -7.59 13.88 3.23
N ASN A 85 -6.69 13.63 2.28
CA ASN A 85 -7.05 12.95 1.06
C ASN A 85 -7.28 11.45 1.26
N ARG A 86 -8.47 10.98 0.88
CA ARG A 86 -8.83 9.55 0.99
C ARG A 86 -8.32 8.70 -0.16
N SER A 87 -7.91 9.33 -1.26
CA SER A 87 -7.33 8.68 -2.45
C SER A 87 -5.80 8.52 -2.38
N ALA A 88 -5.16 9.09 -1.35
CA ALA A 88 -3.75 8.90 -1.07
C ALA A 88 -3.48 7.51 -0.44
N CYS A 89 -2.38 6.88 -0.82
CA CYS A 89 -1.88 5.65 -0.19
C CYS A 89 -1.72 5.80 1.32
N VAL A 90 -1.12 6.92 1.75
CA VAL A 90 -0.95 7.25 3.17
C VAL A 90 -1.73 8.49 3.53
N ARG A 91 -2.65 8.38 4.50
CA ARG A 91 -3.33 9.53 5.08
C ARG A 91 -2.75 9.86 6.45
N ILE A 92 -2.63 11.13 6.81
CA ILE A 92 -2.30 11.58 8.17
C ILE A 92 -3.57 12.11 8.85
N PRO A 93 -4.24 11.34 9.71
CA PRO A 93 -5.49 11.79 10.33
C PRO A 93 -5.33 13.08 11.14
N ILE A 94 -6.37 13.92 11.10
CA ILE A 94 -6.45 15.14 11.92
C ILE A 94 -6.76 14.74 13.36
N THR A 95 -5.76 14.89 14.23
CA THR A 95 -5.83 14.50 15.65
C THR A 95 -5.60 15.66 16.61
N GLY A 96 -5.47 16.88 16.10
CA GLY A 96 -5.08 18.05 16.88
C GLY A 96 -3.63 17.96 17.39
N PRO A 97 -3.30 18.73 18.45
CA PRO A 97 -1.92 18.88 18.95
C PRO A 97 -1.49 17.77 19.92
N ASN A 98 -2.32 16.75 20.18
CA ASN A 98 -1.96 15.67 21.11
C ASN A 98 -0.90 14.73 20.48
N PRO A 99 0.35 14.69 20.98
CA PRO A 99 1.41 13.88 20.40
C PRO A 99 1.09 12.38 20.40
N LYS A 100 0.39 11.90 21.44
CA LYS A 100 0.04 10.48 21.60
C LYS A 100 -0.99 9.98 20.59
N ALA A 101 -1.75 10.89 19.99
CA ALA A 101 -2.72 10.55 18.95
C ALA A 101 -2.10 10.56 17.54
N LYS A 102 -0.91 11.16 17.36
CA LYS A 102 -0.28 11.29 16.05
C LYS A 102 0.11 9.93 15.48
N ARG A 103 -0.32 9.68 14.25
CA ARG A 103 -0.12 8.43 13.52
C ARG A 103 -0.32 8.68 12.03
N LEU A 104 0.18 7.77 11.21
CA LEU A 104 -0.21 7.65 9.81
C LEU A 104 -1.32 6.60 9.67
N GLU A 105 -1.99 6.57 8.52
CA GLU A 105 -2.93 5.53 8.10
C GLU A 105 -2.51 5.06 6.69
N PHE A 106 -2.01 3.84 6.57
CA PHE A 106 -1.78 3.22 5.27
C PHE A 106 -3.07 2.55 4.81
N ARG A 107 -3.64 3.03 3.71
CA ARG A 107 -5.03 2.72 3.28
C ARG A 107 -5.11 1.63 2.21
N VAL A 108 -3.97 1.32 1.61
CA VAL A 108 -3.84 0.33 0.54
C VAL A 108 -4.19 -1.09 1.00
N PRO A 109 -3.76 -1.57 2.19
CA PRO A 109 -3.97 -2.96 2.59
C PRO A 109 -5.44 -3.37 2.58
N ASP A 110 -5.68 -4.67 2.41
CA ASP A 110 -7.01 -5.26 2.42
C ASP A 110 -7.06 -6.53 3.30
N PRO A 111 -8.25 -6.96 3.75
CA PRO A 111 -8.39 -8.05 4.71
C PRO A 111 -8.25 -9.45 4.07
N SER A 112 -7.82 -9.56 2.81
CA SER A 112 -7.37 -10.84 2.26
C SER A 112 -5.94 -11.19 2.67
N ALA A 113 -5.22 -10.23 3.26
CA ALA A 113 -3.87 -10.42 3.73
C ALA A 113 -3.75 -11.33 4.95
N ASN A 114 -2.61 -12.01 5.07
CA ASN A 114 -2.18 -12.55 6.34
C ASN A 114 -1.71 -11.35 7.21
N PRO A 115 -2.40 -11.00 8.30
CA PRO A 115 -2.11 -9.78 9.05
C PRO A 115 -0.73 -9.82 9.71
N TYR A 116 -0.21 -11.01 10.07
CA TYR A 116 1.13 -11.14 10.62
C TYR A 116 2.20 -10.70 9.61
N LEU A 117 2.10 -11.21 8.38
CA LEU A 117 3.04 -10.85 7.30
C LEU A 117 2.85 -9.40 6.85
N ALA A 118 1.61 -8.94 6.71
CA ALA A 118 1.32 -7.58 6.28
C ALA A 118 1.86 -6.54 7.28
N PHE A 119 1.62 -6.74 8.59
CA PHE A 119 2.08 -5.80 9.62
C PHE A 119 3.60 -5.80 9.74
N SER A 120 4.23 -6.98 9.68
CA SER A 120 5.69 -7.07 9.67
C SER A 120 6.29 -6.40 8.44
N ALA A 121 5.77 -6.66 7.23
CA ALA A 121 6.28 -6.05 6.01
C ALA A 121 6.15 -4.51 6.01
N MET A 122 5.02 -3.97 6.49
CA MET A 122 4.85 -2.52 6.66
C MET A 122 5.85 -1.95 7.66
N MET A 123 6.11 -2.66 8.78
CA MET A 123 7.10 -2.25 9.76
C MET A 123 8.50 -2.22 9.17
N MET A 124 8.90 -3.25 8.41
CA MET A 124 10.20 -3.31 7.74
C MET A 124 10.36 -2.17 6.73
N ALA A 125 9.35 -1.92 5.88
CA ALA A 125 9.38 -0.82 4.91
C ALA A 125 9.54 0.54 5.59
N GLY A 126 8.79 0.79 6.67
CA GLY A 126 8.89 2.05 7.41
C GLY A 126 10.22 2.22 8.17
N ILE A 127 10.79 1.13 8.70
CA ILE A 127 12.11 1.15 9.35
C ILE A 127 13.21 1.44 8.33
N ASP A 128 13.16 0.83 7.14
CA ASP A 128 14.10 1.14 6.06
C ASP A 128 14.04 2.63 5.68
N GLY A 129 12.82 3.14 5.53
CA GLY A 129 12.53 4.57 5.38
C GLY A 129 13.30 5.44 6.36
N ILE A 130 13.20 5.13 7.66
CA ILE A 130 13.90 5.84 8.73
C ILE A 130 15.42 5.70 8.62
N LYS A 131 15.94 4.48 8.42
CA LYS A 131 17.39 4.20 8.34
C LYS A 131 18.04 4.97 7.20
N ASN A 132 17.39 4.99 6.04
CA ASN A 132 17.89 5.59 4.81
C ASN A 132 17.43 7.04 4.60
N LYS A 133 16.67 7.61 5.55
CA LYS A 133 16.07 8.96 5.46
C LYS A 133 15.35 9.18 4.12
N ILE A 134 14.57 8.20 3.71
CA ILE A 134 13.85 8.24 2.43
C ILE A 134 12.78 9.32 2.53
N GLU A 135 12.94 10.41 1.78
CA GLU A 135 11.94 11.47 1.72
C GLU A 135 10.75 11.01 0.85
N PRO A 136 9.50 11.09 1.34
CA PRO A 136 8.34 10.89 0.50
C PRO A 136 8.22 12.01 -0.55
N PRO A 137 7.51 11.78 -1.66
CA PRO A 137 7.14 12.87 -2.57
C PRO A 137 6.37 13.97 -1.82
N GLU A 138 6.47 15.21 -2.29
CA GLU A 138 5.73 16.34 -1.71
C GLU A 138 4.24 16.00 -1.52
N PRO A 139 3.64 16.34 -0.36
CA PRO A 139 2.26 15.97 -0.07
C PRO A 139 1.28 16.66 -1.02
N VAL A 140 0.22 15.95 -1.41
CA VAL A 140 -0.79 16.45 -2.35
C VAL A 140 -2.14 16.64 -1.64
N ASP A 141 -2.44 17.88 -1.27
CA ASP A 141 -3.68 18.26 -0.58
C ASP A 141 -4.82 18.71 -1.50
N LYS A 142 -4.73 18.38 -2.79
CA LYS A 142 -5.81 18.52 -3.76
C LYS A 142 -6.64 17.22 -3.81
N ASP A 143 -7.91 17.30 -4.21
CA ASP A 143 -8.65 16.09 -4.57
C ASP A 143 -7.97 15.45 -5.81
N LEU A 144 -7.50 14.20 -5.69
CA LEU A 144 -6.80 13.53 -6.79
C LEU A 144 -7.76 13.17 -7.93
N TYR A 145 -9.07 13.13 -7.67
CA TYR A 145 -10.08 12.89 -8.70
C TYR A 145 -10.32 14.12 -9.59
N GLU A 146 -10.04 15.32 -9.08
CA GLU A 146 -10.25 16.59 -9.79
C GLU A 146 -8.96 17.14 -10.41
N LEU A 147 -7.86 16.40 -10.32
CA LEU A 147 -6.62 16.80 -10.96
C LEU A 147 -6.77 16.83 -12.49
N PRO A 148 -6.19 17.83 -13.17
CA PRO A 148 -6.05 17.79 -14.62
C PRO A 148 -5.41 16.46 -15.06
N PRO A 149 -5.83 15.86 -16.18
CA PRO A 149 -5.35 14.54 -16.61
C PRO A 149 -3.83 14.41 -16.67
N ASP A 150 -3.12 15.49 -17.04
CA ASP A 150 -1.66 15.50 -17.12
C ASP A 150 -1.00 15.56 -15.73
N GLU A 151 -1.58 16.29 -14.76
CA GLU A 151 -1.13 16.26 -13.36
C GLU A 151 -1.38 14.88 -12.73
N ALA A 152 -2.53 14.26 -13.01
CA ALA A 152 -2.88 12.94 -12.50
C ALA A 152 -1.93 11.84 -13.03
N ARG A 153 -1.55 11.90 -14.32
CA ARG A 153 -0.60 10.95 -14.93
C ARG A 153 0.82 11.06 -14.38
N ALA A 154 1.19 12.22 -13.85
CA ALA A 154 2.51 12.44 -13.26
C ALA A 154 2.64 11.80 -11.87
N ILE A 155 1.53 11.43 -11.22
CA ILE A 155 1.54 10.81 -9.90
C ILE A 155 1.82 9.31 -10.04
N PRO A 156 2.91 8.81 -9.44
CA PRO A 156 3.19 7.38 -9.46
C PRO A 156 2.04 6.60 -8.83
N GLN A 157 1.69 5.46 -9.44
CA GLN A 157 0.64 4.58 -8.93
C GLN A 157 1.22 3.25 -8.47
N VAL A 158 0.52 2.59 -7.54
CA VAL A 158 0.79 1.19 -7.20
C VAL A 158 0.60 0.30 -8.43
N PRO A 159 1.28 -0.86 -8.50
CA PRO A 159 1.06 -1.77 -9.62
C PRO A 159 -0.38 -2.28 -9.67
N GLY A 160 -0.94 -2.38 -10.88
CA GLY A 160 -2.34 -2.71 -11.11
C GLY A 160 -2.68 -4.21 -11.12
N SER A 161 -1.74 -5.10 -10.80
CA SER A 161 -1.99 -6.54 -10.78
C SER A 161 -1.07 -7.26 -9.80
N LEU A 162 -1.52 -8.42 -9.30
CA LEU A 162 -0.73 -9.27 -8.42
C LEU A 162 0.58 -9.70 -9.08
N GLU A 163 0.54 -10.07 -10.36
CA GLU A 163 1.74 -10.48 -11.12
C GLU A 163 2.84 -9.41 -11.10
N ARG A 164 2.47 -8.15 -11.39
CA ARG A 164 3.43 -7.02 -11.36
C ARG A 164 3.99 -6.79 -9.96
N VAL A 165 3.16 -6.92 -8.94
CA VAL A 165 3.60 -6.79 -7.55
C VAL A 165 4.58 -7.91 -7.15
N LEU A 166 4.39 -9.14 -7.62
CA LEU A 166 5.35 -10.23 -7.37
C LEU A 166 6.68 -9.99 -8.10
N GLU A 167 6.66 -9.47 -9.32
CA GLU A 167 7.89 -9.04 -10.03
C GLU A 167 8.64 -7.95 -9.24
N HIS A 168 7.91 -7.00 -8.66
CA HIS A 168 8.52 -5.98 -7.79
C HIS A 168 9.07 -6.56 -6.48
N LEU A 169 8.40 -7.54 -5.87
CA LEU A 169 8.92 -8.23 -4.69
C LEU A 169 10.23 -8.96 -4.99
N GLU A 170 10.35 -9.62 -6.14
CA GLU A 170 11.61 -10.28 -6.52
C GLU A 170 12.76 -9.28 -6.68
N ALA A 171 12.46 -8.10 -7.24
CA ALA A 171 13.44 -7.05 -7.49
C ALA A 171 13.77 -6.17 -6.27
N ASP A 172 12.88 -6.10 -5.28
CA ASP A 172 12.98 -5.24 -4.09
C ASP A 172 12.50 -5.98 -2.84
N GLN A 173 13.38 -6.76 -2.24
CA GLN A 173 13.12 -7.55 -1.02
C GLN A 173 14.14 -7.34 0.10
N ASP A 174 15.25 -6.65 -0.14
CA ASP A 174 16.34 -6.51 0.83
C ASP A 174 15.87 -5.90 2.16
N TYR A 175 14.96 -4.91 2.08
CA TYR A 175 14.39 -4.27 3.28
C TYR A 175 13.61 -5.26 4.17
N LEU A 176 13.07 -6.34 3.61
CA LEU A 176 12.36 -7.39 4.36
C LEU A 176 13.34 -8.35 5.03
N LEU A 177 14.49 -8.60 4.40
CA LEU A 177 15.52 -9.54 4.86
C LEU A 177 16.37 -8.99 6.02
N GLU A 178 16.35 -7.68 6.23
CA GLU A 178 17.05 -7.01 7.33
C GLU A 178 16.74 -7.65 8.69
N GLY A 179 17.80 -8.00 9.43
CA GLY A 179 17.67 -8.64 10.74
C GLY A 179 17.08 -10.06 10.72
N GLY A 180 16.89 -10.66 9.55
CA GLY A 180 16.29 -12.00 9.40
C GLY A 180 14.81 -12.06 9.76
N VAL A 181 14.09 -10.93 9.65
CA VAL A 181 12.64 -10.85 9.94
C VAL A 181 11.84 -11.63 8.91
N PHE A 182 12.13 -11.41 7.63
CA PHE A 182 11.77 -12.32 6.55
C PHE A 182 13.03 -13.07 6.12
N THR A 183 12.85 -14.30 5.66
CA THR A 183 13.93 -15.12 5.12
C THR A 183 13.74 -15.32 3.62
N PRO A 184 14.82 -15.57 2.86
CA PRO A 184 14.70 -15.81 1.42
C PRO A 184 13.75 -16.98 1.10
N ASP A 185 13.76 -18.05 1.90
CA ASP A 185 12.88 -19.21 1.70
C ASP A 185 11.39 -18.86 1.87
N LEU A 186 11.06 -17.97 2.81
CA LEU A 186 9.69 -17.48 2.98
C LEU A 186 9.23 -16.68 1.75
N ILE A 187 10.09 -15.80 1.24
CA ILE A 187 9.77 -14.96 0.08
C ILE A 187 9.63 -15.81 -1.18
N GLU A 188 10.56 -16.74 -1.42
CA GLU A 188 10.50 -17.68 -2.54
C GLU A 188 9.23 -18.53 -2.49
N THR A 189 8.94 -19.13 -1.33
CA THR A 189 7.70 -19.91 -1.12
C THR A 189 6.45 -19.07 -1.37
N TRP A 190 6.46 -17.81 -0.95
CA TRP A 190 5.33 -16.89 -1.18
C TRP A 190 5.10 -16.63 -2.66
N LEU A 191 6.16 -16.31 -3.40
CA LEU A 191 6.12 -16.06 -4.85
C LEU A 191 5.59 -17.28 -5.59
N GLU A 192 6.15 -18.46 -5.33
CA GLU A 192 5.73 -19.72 -5.94
C GLU A 192 4.27 -20.03 -5.66
N TYR A 193 3.86 -19.92 -4.39
CA TYR A 193 2.49 -20.20 -3.98
C TYR A 193 1.49 -19.31 -4.71
N LYS A 194 1.74 -17.99 -4.75
CA LYS A 194 0.84 -17.03 -5.40
C LYS A 194 0.70 -17.27 -6.90
N ARG A 195 1.81 -17.57 -7.59
CA ARG A 195 1.79 -17.89 -9.01
C ARG A 195 0.99 -19.16 -9.30
N ALA A 196 1.38 -20.27 -8.66
CA ALA A 196 0.82 -21.58 -8.95
C ALA A 196 -0.64 -21.74 -8.49
N ASN A 197 -1.03 -21.09 -7.38
CA ASN A 197 -2.34 -21.33 -6.75
C ASN A 197 -3.35 -20.20 -6.94
N GLU A 198 -2.93 -19.01 -7.38
CA GLU A 198 -3.86 -17.89 -7.62
C GLU A 198 -3.80 -17.38 -9.06
N ILE A 199 -2.60 -17.05 -9.55
CA ILE A 199 -2.46 -16.39 -10.86
C ILE A 199 -2.70 -17.38 -12.00
N ASP A 200 -1.97 -18.50 -12.03
CA ASP A 200 -2.08 -19.49 -13.11
C ASP A 200 -3.47 -20.12 -13.20
N PRO A 201 -4.13 -20.51 -12.09
CA PRO A 201 -5.49 -21.02 -12.18
C PRO A 201 -6.46 -20.01 -12.77
N LEU A 202 -6.35 -18.71 -12.44
CA LEU A 202 -7.24 -17.70 -13.00
C LEU A 202 -6.95 -17.46 -14.48
N ARG A 203 -5.67 -17.41 -14.87
CA ARG A 203 -5.20 -17.22 -16.25
C ARG A 203 -5.74 -18.28 -17.23
N LEU A 204 -5.94 -19.51 -16.76
CA LEU A 204 -6.46 -20.62 -17.58
C LEU A 204 -7.98 -20.62 -17.75
N ARG A 205 -8.71 -19.68 -17.14
CA ARG A 205 -10.18 -19.63 -17.16
C ARG A 205 -10.64 -18.39 -17.92
N PRO A 206 -11.30 -18.55 -19.09
CA PRO A 206 -11.94 -17.43 -19.78
C PRO A 206 -12.91 -16.70 -18.85
N HIS A 207 -12.80 -15.37 -18.78
CA HIS A 207 -13.69 -14.55 -17.95
C HIS A 207 -15.04 -14.32 -18.65
N PRO A 208 -16.18 -14.29 -17.93
CA PRO A 208 -17.49 -14.07 -18.56
C PRO A 208 -17.57 -12.84 -19.47
N HIS A 209 -16.92 -11.74 -19.10
CA HIS A 209 -16.88 -10.50 -19.90
C HIS A 209 -16.12 -10.68 -21.24
N GLU A 210 -15.23 -11.67 -21.38
CA GLU A 210 -14.57 -11.96 -22.65
C GLU A 210 -15.56 -12.46 -23.71
N PHE A 211 -16.65 -13.13 -23.30
CA PHE A 211 -17.71 -13.53 -24.24
C PHE A 211 -18.48 -12.31 -24.75
N GLU A 212 -18.73 -11.31 -23.90
CA GLU A 212 -19.37 -10.07 -24.34
C GLU A 212 -18.50 -9.28 -25.33
N LEU A 213 -17.17 -9.36 -25.17
CA LEU A 213 -16.22 -8.65 -26.01
C LEU A 213 -15.87 -9.38 -27.31
N TYR A 214 -15.82 -10.71 -27.28
CA TYR A 214 -15.12 -11.50 -28.30
C TYR A 214 -15.92 -12.68 -28.87
N TYR A 215 -17.19 -12.88 -28.49
CA TYR A 215 -17.97 -14.01 -29.00
C TYR A 215 -18.23 -13.92 -30.52
N ASP A 216 -18.33 -12.71 -31.06
CA ASP A 216 -18.72 -12.41 -32.45
C ASP A 216 -17.57 -11.88 -33.33
N VAL A 217 -16.32 -12.05 -32.90
CA VAL A 217 -15.11 -11.70 -33.68
C VAL A 217 -15.00 -12.53 -34.96
#